data_AF-A0A095ZNL2-F1
#
_entry.id   AF-A0A095ZNL2-F1
#
_cell.length_a   1.000
_cell.length_b   1.000
_cell.length_c   1.000
_cell.angle_alpha   90.00
_cell.angle_beta   90.00
_cell.angle_gamma   90.00
#
_symmetry.space_group_name_H-M   'P 1'
#
loop_
_entity.id
_entity.type
_entity.pdbx_description
1 polymer ?
#
loop_
_entity_poly.entity_id
_entity_poly.type
_entity_poly.pdbx_seq_one_letter_code
_entity_poly.pdbx_strand_id
1 'polypeptide(L)'
;MSEEATVVQKDPRVLSQIQIFQYEDMELAANKEYIKELEVLVDSSFEKQLEHFEDEELGIIAGYKYMFKYIFMSKEKWIDLQIQLGNKYFNSLNTEQAALQLSLNHTQKVKDFRIKYKGIKASATPKIHVLDLPNSNVYLDSLMNHSRNNVAIEIGTTILDYLLGLLLVWIVVTIIGYAITGPVGSGISIFSFVIMVVVSVCLTQYNDNSLLESLRHQKKENAVDYNRILQKLNNNTIKFYETK
;
A
#
# COMPACT_ATOMS: atom_id res chain seq x y z
N MET A 1 14.15 73.74 18.32
CA MET A 1 14.53 72.38 17.89
C MET A 1 13.63 71.43 18.64
N SER A 2 12.67 70.85 17.93
CA SER A 2 11.59 70.05 18.49
C SER A 2 12.06 68.61 18.67
N GLU A 3 11.86 68.05 19.85
CA GLU A 3 11.96 66.61 20.08
C GLU A 3 10.87 65.92 19.27
N GLU A 4 11.27 65.23 18.19
CA GLU A 4 10.39 64.24 17.54
C GLU A 4 10.32 63.02 18.45
N ALA A 5 9.32 63.00 19.32
CA ALA A 5 8.84 61.79 19.95
C ALA A 5 8.28 60.88 18.85
N THR A 6 9.09 59.93 18.38
CA THR A 6 8.60 58.77 17.64
C THR A 6 7.60 58.02 18.51
N VAL A 7 6.32 58.24 18.25
CA VAL A 7 5.23 57.41 18.75
C VAL A 7 5.40 56.05 18.12
N VAL A 8 6.06 55.14 18.83
CA VAL A 8 5.99 53.71 18.55
C VAL A 8 4.52 53.32 18.76
N GLN A 9 3.79 53.24 17.66
CA GLN A 9 2.44 52.71 17.64
C GLN A 9 2.52 51.21 17.99
N LYS A 10 2.55 50.90 19.28
CA LYS A 10 2.08 49.61 19.77
C LYS A 10 0.62 49.53 19.33
N ASP A 11 0.29 48.63 18.42
CA ASP A 11 -1.09 48.17 18.24
C ASP A 11 -1.23 46.89 19.08
N PRO A 12 -1.51 46.95 20.40
CA PRO A 12 -1.85 45.77 21.16
C PRO A 12 -3.33 45.51 20.90
N ARG A 13 -3.68 44.95 19.74
CA ARG A 13 -4.98 44.28 19.65
C ARG A 13 -4.88 43.05 20.54
N VAL A 14 -5.20 43.23 21.81
CA VAL A 14 -5.44 42.14 22.75
C VAL A 14 -6.59 41.36 22.13
N LEU A 15 -6.27 40.21 21.50
CA LEU A 15 -7.26 39.33 20.93
C LEU A 15 -8.25 38.95 22.03
N SER A 16 -9.54 38.99 21.71
CA SER A 16 -10.55 38.51 22.65
C SER A 16 -10.38 37.02 22.89
N GLN A 17 -10.83 36.52 24.03
CA GLN A 17 -10.80 35.09 24.33
C GLN A 17 -11.49 34.27 23.21
N ILE A 18 -12.55 34.82 22.63
CA ILE A 18 -13.27 34.23 21.49
C ILE A 18 -12.38 34.13 20.25
N GLN A 19 -11.58 35.16 19.94
CA GLN A 19 -10.66 35.13 18.80
C GLN A 19 -9.52 34.13 19.01
N ILE A 20 -9.01 34.00 20.24
CA ILE A 20 -8.00 32.99 20.60
C ILE A 20 -8.56 31.59 20.32
N PHE A 21 -9.77 31.29 20.82
CA PHE A 21 -10.44 30.01 20.56
C PHE A 21 -10.70 29.76 19.07
N GLN A 22 -11.04 30.79 18.29
CA GLN A 22 -11.22 30.63 16.84
C GLN A 22 -9.94 30.20 16.11
N TYR A 23 -8.78 30.77 16.45
CA TYR A 23 -7.50 30.36 15.85
C TYR A 23 -7.08 28.95 16.30
N GLU A 24 -7.32 28.62 17.56
CA GLU A 24 -7.11 27.26 18.08
C GLU A 24 -7.96 26.24 17.31
N ASP A 25 -9.26 26.49 17.18
CA ASP A 25 -10.18 25.61 16.44
C ASP A 25 -9.78 25.46 14.96
N MET A 26 -9.33 26.54 14.31
CA MET A 26 -8.83 26.50 12.93
C MET A 26 -7.59 25.61 12.79
N GLU A 27 -6.65 25.68 13.74
CA GLU A 27 -5.45 24.86 13.73
C GLU A 27 -5.76 23.40 14.03
N LEU A 28 -6.65 23.11 14.99
CA LEU A 28 -7.12 21.75 15.29
C LEU A 28 -7.86 21.13 14.10
N ALA A 29 -8.66 21.91 13.37
CA ALA A 29 -9.30 21.46 12.14
C ALA A 29 -8.27 21.14 11.04
N ALA A 30 -7.24 21.98 10.88
CA ALA A 30 -6.17 21.73 9.93
C ALA A 30 -5.31 20.49 10.29
N ASN A 31 -5.13 20.19 11.59
CA ASN A 31 -4.47 18.96 12.03
C ASN A 31 -5.29 17.72 11.61
N LYS A 32 -6.62 17.75 11.79
CA LYS A 32 -7.52 16.65 11.37
C LYS A 32 -7.51 16.45 9.85
N GLU A 33 -7.58 17.55 9.10
CA GLU A 33 -7.52 17.53 7.64
C GLU A 33 -6.20 16.92 7.13
N TYR A 34 -5.07 17.37 7.68
CA TYR A 34 -3.75 16.82 7.37
C TYR A 34 -3.67 15.31 7.61
N ILE A 35 -4.17 14.83 8.74
CA ILE A 35 -4.14 13.40 9.06
C ILE A 35 -5.00 12.58 8.10
N LYS A 36 -6.18 13.08 7.75
CA LYS A 36 -7.05 12.44 6.76
C LYS A 36 -6.39 12.37 5.38
N GLU A 37 -5.75 13.44 4.93
CA GLU A 37 -5.04 13.47 3.65
C GLU A 37 -3.83 12.51 3.65
N LEU A 38 -3.10 12.45 4.78
CA LEU A 38 -1.97 11.55 4.94
C LEU A 38 -2.40 10.07 4.92
N GLU A 39 -3.48 9.74 5.62
CA GLU A 39 -4.07 8.39 5.63
C GLU A 39 -4.46 7.95 4.22
N VAL A 40 -5.22 8.80 3.51
CA VAL A 40 -5.61 8.51 2.13
C VAL A 40 -4.40 8.35 1.22
N LEU A 41 -3.38 9.22 1.35
CA LEU A 41 -2.19 9.17 0.51
C LEU A 41 -1.40 7.86 0.70
N VAL A 42 -1.14 7.48 1.95
CA VAL A 42 -0.31 6.32 2.28
C VAL A 42 -1.04 5.02 1.98
N ASP A 43 -2.32 4.92 2.36
CA ASP A 43 -3.07 3.67 2.24
C ASP A 43 -3.49 3.41 0.78
N SER A 44 -3.90 4.46 0.05
CA SER A 44 -4.22 4.31 -1.38
C SER A 44 -2.98 3.99 -2.23
N SER A 45 -1.81 4.46 -1.82
CA SER A 45 -0.56 4.11 -2.51
C SER A 45 -0.28 2.62 -2.42
N PHE A 46 -0.46 2.02 -1.25
CA PHE A 46 -0.20 0.60 -1.06
C PHE A 46 -1.17 -0.27 -1.88
N GLU A 47 -2.48 0.03 -1.85
CA GLU A 47 -3.44 -0.74 -2.64
C GLU A 47 -3.20 -0.61 -4.15
N LYS A 48 -2.79 0.56 -4.65
CA LYS A 48 -2.39 0.72 -6.07
C LYS A 48 -1.15 -0.10 -6.43
N GLN A 49 -0.18 -0.15 -5.53
CA GLN A 49 1.03 -0.98 -5.72
C GLN A 49 0.68 -2.46 -5.71
N LEU A 50 -0.23 -2.86 -4.82
CA LEU A 50 -0.72 -4.22 -4.71
C LEU A 50 -1.53 -4.65 -5.93
N GLU A 51 -2.40 -3.79 -6.45
CA GLU A 51 -3.16 -4.00 -7.70
C GLU A 51 -2.19 -4.15 -8.89
N HIS A 52 -1.18 -3.29 -9.01
CA HIS A 52 -0.19 -3.42 -10.06
C HIS A 52 0.66 -4.70 -9.94
N PHE A 53 0.92 -5.16 -8.71
CA PHE A 53 1.58 -6.45 -8.48
C PHE A 53 0.67 -7.63 -8.85
N GLU A 54 -0.61 -7.56 -8.51
CA GLU A 54 -1.62 -8.57 -8.87
C GLU A 54 -1.72 -8.73 -10.39
N ASP A 55 -1.86 -7.63 -11.12
CA ASP A 55 -2.01 -7.63 -12.57
C ASP A 55 -0.80 -8.21 -13.31
N GLU A 56 0.41 -7.99 -12.79
CA GLU A 56 1.66 -8.33 -13.48
C GLU A 56 2.28 -9.66 -13.02
N GLU A 57 2.10 -10.04 -11.75
CA GLU A 57 2.81 -11.15 -11.13
C GLU A 57 1.89 -12.23 -10.53
N LEU A 58 0.56 -12.07 -10.59
CA LEU A 58 -0.42 -13.10 -10.21
C LEU A 58 -1.22 -13.61 -11.41
N GLY A 59 -2.10 -14.59 -11.17
CA GLY A 59 -2.82 -15.30 -12.21
C GLY A 59 -2.07 -16.50 -12.77
N ILE A 60 -2.75 -17.28 -13.61
CA ILE A 60 -2.34 -18.64 -14.01
C ILE A 60 -0.95 -18.66 -14.68
N ILE A 61 -0.70 -17.74 -15.61
CA ILE A 61 0.57 -17.69 -16.37
C ILE A 61 1.73 -17.33 -15.45
N ALA A 62 1.54 -16.32 -14.60
CA ALA A 62 2.55 -15.93 -13.62
C ALA A 62 2.76 -17.05 -12.57
N GLY A 63 1.68 -17.72 -12.14
CA GLY A 63 1.71 -18.89 -11.29
C GLY A 63 2.63 -20.00 -11.82
N TYR A 64 2.52 -20.35 -13.11
CA TYR A 64 3.43 -21.31 -13.74
C TYR A 64 4.88 -20.80 -13.81
N LYS A 65 5.09 -19.53 -14.18
CA LYS A 65 6.42 -18.89 -14.18
C LYS A 65 7.10 -19.01 -12.81
N TYR A 66 6.38 -18.72 -11.72
CA TYR A 66 6.92 -18.79 -10.36
C TYR A 66 7.07 -20.22 -9.85
N MET A 67 6.18 -21.14 -10.25
CA MET A 67 6.31 -22.57 -9.99
C MET A 67 7.62 -23.13 -10.57
N PHE A 68 7.91 -22.85 -11.85
CA PHE A 68 9.16 -23.30 -12.48
C PHE A 68 10.39 -22.67 -11.84
N LYS A 69 10.33 -21.38 -11.52
CA LYS A 69 11.41 -20.72 -10.78
C LYS A 69 11.62 -21.40 -9.42
N TYR A 70 10.56 -21.73 -8.68
CA TYR A 70 10.70 -22.40 -7.38
C TYR A 70 11.37 -23.77 -7.50
N ILE A 71 11.09 -24.54 -8.55
CA ILE A 71 11.69 -25.87 -8.77
C ILE A 71 13.17 -25.77 -9.17
N PHE A 72 13.52 -24.84 -10.05
CA PHE A 72 14.83 -24.81 -10.71
C PHE A 72 15.80 -23.74 -10.16
N MET A 73 15.32 -22.77 -9.40
CA MET A 73 16.13 -21.68 -8.85
C MET A 73 16.69 -22.06 -7.48
N SER A 74 17.96 -21.73 -7.22
CA SER A 74 18.55 -21.82 -5.89
C SER A 74 17.87 -20.83 -4.92
N LYS A 75 17.84 -21.16 -3.63
CA LYS A 75 17.29 -20.28 -2.58
C LYS A 75 17.82 -18.84 -2.61
N GLU A 76 19.12 -18.64 -2.86
CA GLU A 76 19.73 -17.31 -2.92
C GLU A 76 19.13 -16.46 -4.06
N LYS A 77 19.13 -16.99 -5.28
CA LYS A 77 18.50 -16.35 -6.45
C LYS A 77 16.99 -16.07 -6.24
N TRP A 78 16.31 -16.89 -5.45
CA TRP A 78 14.90 -16.67 -5.12
C TRP A 78 14.72 -15.45 -4.21
N ILE A 79 15.56 -15.32 -3.18
CA ILE A 79 15.58 -14.16 -2.28
C ILE A 79 15.91 -12.89 -3.08
N ASP A 80 16.90 -12.94 -3.98
CA ASP A 80 17.25 -11.80 -4.83
C ASP A 80 16.07 -11.37 -5.71
N LEU A 81 15.34 -12.34 -6.28
CA LEU A 81 14.14 -12.06 -7.06
C LEU A 81 13.04 -11.41 -6.20
N GLN A 82 12.82 -11.88 -4.98
CA GLN A 82 11.86 -11.28 -4.05
C GLN A 82 12.22 -9.83 -3.72
N ILE A 83 13.50 -9.55 -3.47
CA ILE A 83 13.98 -8.18 -3.23
C ILE A 83 13.77 -7.31 -4.48
N GLN A 84 14.07 -7.82 -5.66
CA GLN A 84 13.86 -7.11 -6.92
C GLN A 84 12.39 -6.76 -7.14
N LEU A 85 11.49 -7.72 -6.91
CA LEU A 85 10.04 -7.50 -7.05
C LEU A 85 9.52 -6.52 -5.98
N GLY A 86 9.98 -6.66 -4.74
CA GLY A 86 9.69 -5.70 -3.66
C GLY A 86 10.05 -4.27 -4.06
N ASN A 87 11.27 -4.08 -4.58
CA ASN A 87 11.73 -2.78 -5.05
C ASN A 87 11.01 -2.27 -6.31
N LYS A 88 10.57 -3.17 -7.19
CA LYS A 88 9.86 -2.78 -8.42
C LYS A 88 8.43 -2.31 -8.12
N TYR A 89 7.71 -3.03 -7.27
CA TYR A 89 6.27 -2.82 -7.06
C TYR A 89 5.96 -2.01 -5.81
N PHE A 90 6.72 -2.17 -4.73
CA PHE A 90 6.41 -1.59 -3.41
C PHE A 90 7.39 -0.48 -3.01
N ASN A 91 7.92 0.25 -4.00
CA ASN A 91 8.80 1.39 -3.74
C ASN A 91 8.04 2.57 -3.13
N SER A 92 8.41 2.95 -1.91
CA SER A 92 7.78 4.03 -1.14
C SER A 92 8.26 5.45 -1.52
N LEU A 93 9.30 5.61 -2.35
CA LEU A 93 9.93 6.91 -2.64
C LEU A 93 8.94 8.02 -3.04
N ASN A 94 8.05 7.72 -3.98
CA ASN A 94 7.07 8.70 -4.46
C ASN A 94 6.07 9.08 -3.36
N THR A 95 5.66 8.11 -2.55
CA THR A 95 4.69 8.27 -1.46
C THR A 95 5.29 9.03 -0.29
N GLU A 96 6.55 8.73 0.05
CA GLU A 96 7.33 9.46 1.04
C GLU A 96 7.54 10.93 0.63
N GLN A 97 7.86 11.17 -0.65
CA GLN A 97 7.99 12.53 -1.16
C GLN A 97 6.67 13.30 -1.12
N ALA A 98 5.57 12.67 -1.52
CA ALA A 98 4.24 13.28 -1.44
C ALA A 98 3.82 13.56 0.01
N ALA A 99 4.11 12.65 0.94
CA ALA A 99 3.81 12.83 2.35
C ALA A 99 4.68 13.93 2.99
N LEU A 100 5.95 14.04 2.58
CA LEU A 100 6.81 15.15 2.97
C LEU A 100 6.25 16.49 2.48
N GLN A 101 5.83 16.56 1.22
CA GLN A 101 5.23 17.78 0.67
C GLN A 101 3.94 18.15 1.43
N LEU A 102 3.11 17.16 1.76
CA LEU A 102 1.90 17.36 2.56
C LEU A 102 2.24 17.90 3.96
N SER A 103 3.26 17.34 4.61
CA SER A 103 3.76 17.81 5.92
C SER A 103 4.27 19.26 5.87
N LEU A 104 4.99 19.62 4.79
CA LEU A 104 5.46 21.00 4.56
C LEU A 104 4.29 21.98 4.34
N ASN A 105 3.29 21.59 3.55
CA ASN A 105 2.09 22.40 3.32
C ASN A 105 1.31 22.62 4.63
N HIS A 106 1.11 21.57 5.42
CA HIS A 106 0.47 21.68 6.73
C HIS A 106 1.26 22.58 7.68
N THR A 107 2.58 22.40 7.75
CA THR A 107 3.50 23.25 8.53
C THR A 107 3.35 24.73 8.16
N GLN A 108 3.23 25.03 6.87
CA GLN A 108 3.03 26.40 6.39
C GLN A 108 1.66 26.95 6.82
N LYS A 109 0.59 26.16 6.66
CA LYS A 109 -0.77 26.55 7.10
C LYS A 109 -0.84 26.88 8.59
N VAL A 110 -0.20 26.06 9.43
CA VAL A 110 -0.08 26.31 10.88
C VAL A 110 0.70 27.60 11.16
N LYS A 111 1.84 27.82 10.49
CA LYS A 111 2.60 29.06 10.63
C LYS A 111 1.76 30.29 10.27
N ASP A 112 0.97 30.21 9.21
CA ASP A 112 0.13 31.32 8.78
C ASP A 112 -0.96 31.66 9.82
N PHE A 113 -1.59 30.66 10.44
CA PHE A 113 -2.50 30.88 11.57
C PHE A 113 -1.80 31.58 12.73
N ARG A 114 -0.62 31.09 13.12
CA ARG A 114 0.13 31.61 14.27
C ARG A 114 0.69 33.02 14.04
N ILE A 115 1.07 33.36 12.80
CA ILE A 115 1.50 34.72 12.42
C ILE A 115 0.31 35.67 12.49
N LYS A 116 -0.85 35.28 11.96
CA LYS A 116 -2.10 36.06 12.05
C LYS A 116 -2.54 36.26 13.50
N TYR A 117 -2.29 35.27 14.36
CA TYR A 117 -2.53 35.33 15.80
C TYR A 117 -1.59 36.30 16.55
N LYS A 118 -0.26 36.25 16.37
CA LYS A 118 0.68 37.07 17.16
C LYS A 118 1.00 38.46 16.61
N GLY A 119 0.66 38.79 15.37
CA GLY A 119 0.98 40.10 14.77
C GLY A 119 2.47 40.48 14.73
N ILE A 120 3.39 39.57 15.05
CA ILE A 120 4.85 39.79 15.14
C ILE A 120 5.60 38.61 14.51
N LYS A 121 6.71 38.94 13.83
CA LYS A 121 7.56 38.17 12.89
C LYS A 121 7.61 36.64 13.06
N ALA A 122 7.57 35.97 11.90
CA ALA A 122 7.67 34.52 11.68
C ALA A 122 8.80 33.79 12.45
N SER A 123 9.84 34.50 12.89
CA SER A 123 11.03 33.96 13.59
C SER A 123 10.77 33.40 15.00
N ALA A 124 9.61 33.67 15.61
CA ALA A 124 9.23 33.14 16.93
C ALA A 124 8.36 31.87 16.87
N THR A 125 8.08 31.35 15.67
CA THR A 125 7.28 30.12 15.53
C THR A 125 8.12 28.89 15.91
N PRO A 126 7.60 27.98 16.77
CA PRO A 126 8.30 26.73 17.11
C PRO A 126 8.64 25.96 15.83
N LYS A 127 9.84 25.36 15.79
CA LYS A 127 10.19 24.41 14.72
C LYS A 127 9.21 23.24 14.79
N ILE A 128 8.39 23.11 13.75
CA ILE A 128 7.47 21.99 13.60
C ILE A 128 8.31 20.77 13.24
N HIS A 129 8.15 19.69 14.01
CA HIS A 129 8.85 18.43 13.78
C HIS A 129 8.41 17.85 12.43
N VAL A 130 9.38 17.55 11.56
CA VAL A 130 9.16 16.84 10.30
C VAL A 130 8.63 15.44 10.64
N LEU A 131 7.65 14.98 9.87
CA LEU A 131 7.04 13.65 10.00
C LEU A 131 8.10 12.57 9.76
N ASP A 132 8.26 11.67 10.73
CA ASP A 132 9.04 10.45 10.58
C ASP A 132 8.06 9.32 10.23
N LEU A 133 7.96 8.99 8.94
CA LEU A 133 7.15 7.88 8.47
C LEU A 133 7.91 6.58 8.74
N PRO A 134 7.25 5.54 9.28
CA PRO A 134 7.87 4.23 9.40
C PRO A 134 8.28 3.73 8.00
N ASN A 135 9.52 3.27 7.89
CA ASN A 135 10.04 2.69 6.65
C ASN A 135 9.22 1.43 6.31
N SER A 136 8.37 1.51 5.27
CA SER A 136 7.46 0.42 4.91
C SER A 136 8.07 -0.44 3.82
N ASN A 137 9.13 -1.18 4.15
CA ASN A 137 9.62 -2.24 3.27
C ASN A 137 8.59 -3.38 3.26
N VAL A 138 8.03 -3.69 2.09
CA VAL A 138 7.16 -4.85 1.88
C VAL A 138 8.04 -6.05 1.56
N TYR A 139 7.95 -7.10 2.38
CA TYR A 139 8.74 -8.32 2.18
C TYR A 139 7.87 -9.37 1.49
N LEU A 140 8.34 -9.87 0.35
CA LEU A 140 7.66 -10.87 -0.46
C LEU A 140 8.01 -12.32 -0.06
N ASP A 141 8.32 -12.58 1.21
CA ASP A 141 8.67 -13.92 1.72
C ASP A 141 7.53 -14.93 1.52
N SER A 142 6.29 -14.45 1.59
CA SER A 142 5.07 -15.22 1.32
C SER A 142 4.99 -15.74 -0.12
N LEU A 143 5.70 -15.13 -1.07
CA LEU A 143 5.76 -15.57 -2.48
C LEU A 143 6.35 -16.99 -2.62
N MET A 144 7.27 -17.37 -1.73
CA MET A 144 7.86 -18.71 -1.75
C MET A 144 6.84 -19.78 -1.37
N ASN A 145 6.03 -19.51 -0.33
CA ASN A 145 4.95 -20.39 0.10
C ASN A 145 3.83 -20.44 -0.95
N HIS A 146 3.48 -19.30 -1.54
CA HIS A 146 2.55 -19.22 -2.66
C HIS A 146 3.01 -20.09 -3.83
N SER A 147 4.28 -19.98 -4.24
CA SER A 147 4.84 -20.76 -5.35
C SER A 147 4.88 -22.25 -5.04
N ARG A 148 5.27 -22.63 -3.82
CA ARG A 148 5.22 -24.02 -3.34
C ARG A 148 3.79 -24.56 -3.32
N ASN A 149 2.82 -23.77 -2.89
CA ASN A 149 1.41 -24.16 -2.90
C ASN A 149 0.89 -24.34 -4.32
N ASN A 150 1.30 -23.49 -5.28
CA ASN A 150 0.98 -23.69 -6.69
C ASN A 150 1.58 -25.01 -7.22
N VAL A 151 2.84 -25.34 -6.89
CA VAL A 151 3.42 -26.66 -7.20
C VAL A 151 2.55 -27.78 -6.61
N ALA A 152 2.16 -27.67 -5.34
CA ALA A 152 1.37 -28.69 -4.66
C ALA A 152 -0.07 -28.80 -5.19
N ILE A 153 -0.69 -27.70 -5.61
CA ILE A 153 -1.98 -27.69 -6.30
C ILE A 153 -1.83 -28.45 -7.61
N GLU A 154 -0.87 -28.08 -8.46
CA GLU A 154 -0.69 -28.68 -9.79
C GLU A 154 -0.24 -30.15 -9.75
N ILE A 155 0.59 -30.55 -8.78
CA ILE A 155 1.00 -31.96 -8.58
C ILE A 155 -0.08 -32.77 -7.85
N GLY A 156 -0.68 -32.21 -6.78
CA GLY A 156 -1.66 -32.89 -5.93
C GLY A 156 -3.02 -33.10 -6.60
N THR A 157 -3.35 -32.29 -7.60
CA THR A 157 -4.50 -32.48 -8.49
C THR A 157 -4.12 -33.15 -9.81
N THR A 158 -2.85 -33.55 -9.98
CA THR A 158 -2.30 -34.16 -11.21
C THR A 158 -2.51 -33.31 -12.47
N ILE A 159 -2.76 -32.01 -12.35
CA ILE A 159 -3.06 -31.12 -13.50
C ILE A 159 -1.88 -31.05 -14.46
N LEU A 160 -0.62 -31.00 -14.01
CA LEU A 160 0.51 -30.87 -14.95
C LEU A 160 0.69 -32.13 -15.81
N ASP A 161 0.67 -33.30 -15.17
CA ASP A 161 0.76 -34.61 -15.83
C ASP A 161 -0.50 -34.92 -16.65
N TYR A 162 -1.68 -34.46 -16.23
CA TYR A 162 -2.90 -34.56 -17.01
C TYR A 162 -3.08 -33.45 -18.03
N LEU A 163 -2.44 -32.27 -17.97
CA LEU A 163 -2.51 -31.27 -19.04
C LEU A 163 -1.59 -31.72 -20.17
N LEU A 164 -0.40 -32.17 -19.84
CA LEU A 164 0.53 -32.74 -20.81
C LEU A 164 0.00 -34.09 -21.32
N GLY A 165 -0.49 -34.93 -20.40
CA GLY A 165 -1.13 -36.22 -20.66
C GLY A 165 -2.43 -36.07 -21.44
N LEU A 166 -3.38 -35.20 -21.05
CA LEU A 166 -4.58 -34.89 -21.83
C LEU A 166 -4.24 -34.20 -23.12
N LEU A 167 -3.25 -33.32 -23.24
CA LEU A 167 -2.97 -32.71 -24.54
C LEU A 167 -2.44 -33.77 -25.52
N LEU A 168 -1.55 -34.65 -25.06
CA LEU A 168 -1.05 -35.78 -25.87
C LEU A 168 -2.13 -36.84 -26.12
N VAL A 169 -2.90 -37.22 -25.10
CA VAL A 169 -4.01 -38.17 -25.19
C VAL A 169 -5.17 -37.57 -25.96
N TRP A 170 -5.45 -36.28 -25.90
CA TRP A 170 -6.49 -35.61 -26.70
C TRP A 170 -6.07 -35.58 -28.16
N ILE A 171 -4.81 -35.28 -28.50
CA ILE A 171 -4.29 -35.45 -29.86
C ILE A 171 -4.45 -36.90 -30.32
N VAL A 172 -4.05 -37.88 -29.50
CA VAL A 172 -4.12 -39.31 -29.84
C VAL A 172 -5.55 -39.86 -29.88
N VAL A 173 -6.44 -39.47 -28.97
CA VAL A 173 -7.86 -39.91 -28.87
C VAL A 173 -8.76 -39.16 -29.84
N THR A 174 -8.44 -37.93 -30.22
CA THR A 174 -9.17 -37.25 -31.29
C THR A 174 -8.82 -37.87 -32.65
N ILE A 175 -7.56 -38.29 -32.84
CA ILE A 175 -7.12 -39.00 -34.06
C ILE A 175 -7.57 -40.48 -34.07
N ILE A 176 -7.47 -41.20 -32.94
CA ILE A 176 -7.71 -42.65 -32.85
C ILE A 176 -9.05 -43.00 -32.16
N GLY A 177 -9.42 -42.29 -31.10
CA GLY A 177 -10.59 -42.58 -30.26
C GLY A 177 -11.94 -42.30 -30.91
N TYR A 178 -12.02 -41.35 -31.85
CA TYR A 178 -13.22 -41.17 -32.69
C TYR A 178 -13.59 -42.47 -33.42
N ALA A 179 -12.61 -43.31 -33.74
CA ALA A 179 -12.79 -44.58 -34.42
C ALA A 179 -13.26 -45.73 -33.49
N ILE A 180 -13.12 -45.62 -32.16
CA ILE A 180 -13.32 -46.74 -31.22
C ILE A 180 -14.49 -46.51 -30.25
N THR A 181 -14.65 -45.30 -29.69
CA THR A 181 -15.64 -45.00 -28.64
C THR A 181 -16.79 -44.11 -29.09
N GLY A 182 -16.73 -43.60 -30.32
CA GLY A 182 -17.74 -42.72 -30.89
C GLY A 182 -17.86 -41.37 -30.15
N PRO A 183 -18.87 -40.55 -30.49
CA PRO A 183 -19.00 -39.17 -30.01
C PRO A 183 -19.14 -39.01 -28.48
N VAL A 184 -19.61 -40.07 -27.80
CA VAL A 184 -19.92 -40.04 -26.36
C VAL A 184 -18.66 -40.12 -25.50
N GLY A 185 -17.68 -40.96 -25.88
CA GLY A 185 -16.40 -41.07 -25.17
C GLY A 185 -15.55 -39.80 -25.29
N SER A 186 -15.58 -39.14 -26.45
CA SER A 186 -14.98 -37.81 -26.61
C SER A 186 -15.68 -36.75 -25.75
N GLY A 187 -17.00 -36.84 -25.55
CA GLY A 187 -17.74 -35.90 -24.70
C GLY A 187 -17.36 -35.98 -23.22
N ILE A 188 -17.23 -37.19 -22.66
CA ILE A 188 -16.89 -37.40 -21.24
C ILE A 188 -15.48 -36.87 -20.92
N SER A 189 -14.51 -37.12 -21.81
CA SER A 189 -13.12 -36.65 -21.62
C SER A 189 -12.99 -35.13 -21.71
N ILE A 190 -13.73 -34.49 -22.61
CA ILE A 190 -13.79 -33.02 -22.68
C ILE A 190 -14.43 -32.46 -21.40
N PHE A 191 -15.51 -33.07 -20.92
CA PHE A 191 -16.20 -32.59 -19.72
C PHE A 191 -15.35 -32.73 -18.45
N SER A 192 -14.63 -33.84 -18.26
CA SER A 192 -13.72 -34.01 -17.12
C SER A 192 -12.55 -33.03 -17.16
N PHE A 193 -12.02 -32.76 -18.36
CA PHE A 193 -10.99 -31.74 -18.56
C PHE A 193 -11.47 -30.34 -18.15
N VAL A 194 -12.67 -29.95 -18.59
CA VAL A 194 -13.26 -28.65 -18.24
C VAL A 194 -13.43 -28.53 -16.72
N ILE A 195 -13.95 -29.55 -16.04
CA ILE A 195 -14.10 -29.53 -14.57
C ILE A 195 -12.74 -29.38 -13.88
N MET A 196 -11.73 -30.15 -14.32
CA MET A 196 -10.38 -30.05 -13.75
C MET A 196 -9.79 -28.65 -13.93
N VAL A 197 -9.89 -28.08 -15.12
CA VAL A 197 -9.41 -26.71 -15.40
C VAL A 197 -10.13 -25.72 -14.48
N VAL A 198 -11.45 -25.83 -14.33
CA VAL A 198 -12.20 -24.94 -13.42
C VAL A 198 -11.72 -25.07 -11.98
N VAL A 199 -11.52 -26.29 -11.47
CA VAL A 199 -11.01 -26.52 -10.10
C VAL A 199 -9.59 -25.96 -9.93
N SER A 200 -8.71 -26.16 -10.91
CA SER A 200 -7.35 -25.58 -10.94
C SER A 200 -7.37 -24.06 -10.81
N VAL A 201 -8.18 -23.41 -11.64
CA VAL A 201 -8.31 -21.96 -11.67
C VAL A 201 -8.83 -21.45 -10.34
N CYS A 202 -9.86 -22.09 -9.77
CA CYS A 202 -10.39 -21.72 -8.46
C CYS A 202 -9.34 -21.86 -7.34
N LEU A 203 -8.55 -22.93 -7.33
CA LEU A 203 -7.51 -23.14 -6.32
C LEU A 203 -6.34 -22.16 -6.47
N THR A 204 -5.94 -21.87 -7.71
CA THR A 204 -4.90 -20.86 -8.01
C THR A 204 -5.35 -19.48 -7.54
N GLN A 205 -6.59 -19.09 -7.86
CA GLN A 205 -7.14 -17.81 -7.44
C GLN A 205 -7.28 -17.71 -5.91
N TYR A 206 -7.62 -18.82 -5.23
CA TYR A 206 -7.62 -18.86 -3.76
C TYR A 206 -6.21 -18.64 -3.18
N ASN A 207 -5.19 -19.25 -3.78
CA ASN A 207 -3.81 -19.07 -3.34
C ASN A 207 -3.28 -17.65 -3.62
N ASP A 208 -3.63 -17.06 -4.77
CA ASP A 208 -3.35 -15.65 -5.11
C ASP A 208 -3.98 -14.71 -4.06
N ASN A 209 -5.24 -14.91 -3.71
CA ASN A 209 -5.92 -14.13 -2.67
C ASN A 209 -5.24 -14.26 -1.30
N SER A 210 -4.78 -15.46 -0.94
CA SER A 210 -4.04 -15.68 0.31
C SER A 210 -2.71 -14.91 0.35
N LEU A 211 -2.01 -14.82 -0.79
CA LEU A 211 -0.81 -14.00 -0.90
C LEU A 211 -1.12 -12.51 -0.75
N LEU A 212 -2.14 -12.01 -1.44
CA LEU A 212 -2.58 -10.61 -1.32
C LEU A 212 -2.99 -10.25 0.11
N GLU A 213 -3.69 -11.14 0.80
CA GLU A 213 -4.08 -10.95 2.19
C GLU A 213 -2.87 -10.92 3.13
N SER A 214 -1.88 -11.77 2.90
CA SER A 214 -0.61 -11.75 3.65
C SER A 214 0.13 -10.42 3.49
N LEU A 215 0.16 -9.86 2.27
CA LEU A 215 0.78 -8.55 2.01
C LEU A 215 0.01 -7.42 2.69
N ARG A 216 -1.33 -7.44 2.63
CA ARG A 216 -2.18 -6.49 3.37
C ARG A 216 -1.99 -6.59 4.89
N HIS A 217 -1.82 -7.79 5.42
CA HIS A 217 -1.55 -8.00 6.85
C HIS A 217 -0.23 -7.37 7.28
N GLN A 218 0.84 -7.56 6.49
CA GLN A 218 2.13 -6.94 6.76
C GLN A 218 2.05 -5.40 6.75
N LYS A 219 1.26 -4.82 5.84
CA LYS A 219 1.03 -3.37 5.84
C LYS A 219 0.30 -2.90 7.10
N LYS A 220 -0.67 -3.67 7.61
CA LYS A 220 -1.38 -3.36 8.87
C LYS A 220 -0.48 -3.45 10.09
N GLU A 221 0.44 -4.42 10.14
CA GLU A 221 1.42 -4.54 11.22
C GLU A 221 2.37 -3.34 11.28
N ASN A 222 2.73 -2.79 10.11
CA ASN A 222 3.57 -1.60 9.98
C ASN A 222 2.74 -0.32 9.71
N ALA A 223 1.49 -0.28 10.17
CA ALA A 223 0.60 0.85 9.93
C ALA A 223 1.10 2.12 10.62
N VAL A 224 0.87 3.26 9.99
CA VAL A 224 1.15 4.57 10.58
C VAL A 224 0.14 4.85 11.69
N ASP A 225 0.62 5.18 12.89
CA ASP A 225 -0.24 5.57 14.01
C ASP A 225 -0.73 7.02 13.86
N TYR A 226 -1.72 7.19 12.99
CA TYR A 226 -2.35 8.48 12.68
C TYR A 226 -2.92 9.17 13.92
N ASN A 227 -3.48 8.39 14.86
CA ASN A 227 -4.04 8.91 16.10
C ASN A 227 -2.97 9.53 17.00
N ARG A 228 -1.81 8.88 17.12
CA ARG A 228 -0.69 9.42 17.89
C ARG A 228 -0.10 10.67 17.25
N ILE A 229 -0.03 10.74 15.92
CA ILE A 229 0.41 11.96 15.21
C ILE A 229 -0.59 13.09 15.48
N LEU A 230 -1.89 12.84 15.32
CA LEU A 230 -2.96 13.81 15.59
C LEU A 230 -2.89 14.31 17.05
N GLN A 231 -2.71 13.40 18.00
CA GLN A 231 -2.60 13.75 19.42
C GLN A 231 -1.39 14.66 19.68
N LYS A 232 -0.23 14.36 19.08
CA LYS A 232 0.97 15.21 19.19
C LYS A 232 0.73 16.60 18.60
N LEU A 233 0.10 16.69 17.43
CA LEU A 233 -0.23 17.96 16.78
C LEU A 233 -1.18 18.78 17.65
N ASN A 234 -2.29 18.18 18.10
CA ASN A 234 -3.27 18.86 18.93
C ASN A 234 -2.67 19.33 20.27
N ASN A 235 -1.83 18.50 20.90
CA ASN A 235 -1.12 18.91 22.12
C ASN A 235 -0.17 20.09 21.88
N ASN A 236 0.45 20.19 20.69
CA ASN A 236 1.28 21.34 20.34
C ASN A 236 0.43 22.60 20.12
N THR A 237 -0.71 22.46 19.44
CA THR A 237 -1.70 23.52 19.23
C THR A 237 -2.21 24.08 20.55
N ILE A 238 -2.74 23.23 21.43
CA ILE A 238 -3.27 23.62 22.76
C ILE A 238 -2.19 24.38 23.56
N LYS A 239 -0.98 23.81 23.66
CA LYS A 239 0.14 24.48 24.35
C LYS A 239 0.45 25.85 23.76
N PHE A 240 0.42 26.02 22.44
CA PHE A 240 0.74 27.29 21.80
C PHE A 240 -0.27 28.39 22.19
N TYR A 241 -1.57 28.08 22.23
CA TYR A 241 -2.62 29.06 22.55
C TYR A 241 -2.85 29.25 24.06
N GLU A 242 -2.49 28.27 24.90
CA GLU A 242 -2.49 28.40 26.37
C GLU A 242 -1.31 29.24 26.89
N THR A 243 -0.19 29.28 26.16
CA THR A 243 0.99 30.07 26.54
C THR A 243 0.74 31.55 26.26
N LYS A 244 0.20 32.27 27.25
CA LYS A 244 0.02 33.74 27.26
C LYS A 244 1.30 34.50 26.93
#